data_AF-A0AAQ0S833-F1
#
_entry.id   AF-A0AAQ0S833-F1
#
_cell.length_a   1.000
_cell.length_b   1.000
_cell.length_c   1.000
_cell.angle_alpha   90.00
_cell.angle_beta   90.00
_cell.angle_gamma   90.00
#
_symmetry.space_group_name_H-M   'P 1'
#
loop_
_entity.id
_entity.type
_entity.pdbx_description
1 polymer ?
#
loop_
_entity_poly.entity_id
_entity_poly.type
_entity_poly.pdbx_seq_one_letter_code
_entity_poly.pdbx_strand_id
1 'polypeptide(L)'
;MNEPTEIKYPLDENGDPYFAATHAEAISKPEKLFNSLIDYGGWIKFTPINGKANTEFKASGENGFNCSYRVIEIFDIKIKTVQLNLSKITNNMLIHNLPEGFAKESQSWLIRTAGTRNPATVSLRPNGRLTVVIQADDRNDWKDTDYIYGSYTWIEKENE
;
A
#
# COMPACT_ATOMS: atom_id res chain seq x y z
N MET A 1 24.02 -22.40 -4.87
CA MET A 1 24.30 -23.41 -3.82
C MET A 1 23.33 -23.12 -2.69
N ASN A 2 22.40 -24.04 -2.41
CA ASN A 2 21.58 -23.96 -1.20
C ASN A 2 22.48 -24.38 -0.04
N GLU A 3 22.70 -23.51 0.94
CA GLU A 3 23.28 -23.97 2.20
C GLU A 3 22.30 -24.96 2.84
N PRO A 4 22.75 -26.16 3.25
CA PRO A 4 21.88 -27.08 3.96
C PRO A 4 21.47 -26.45 5.30
N THR A 5 20.17 -26.33 5.52
CA THR A 5 19.63 -25.86 6.79
C THR A 5 19.86 -26.95 7.84
N GLU A 6 20.91 -26.81 8.66
CA GLU A 6 21.16 -27.71 9.78
C GLU A 6 20.19 -27.38 10.93
N ILE A 7 19.27 -28.30 11.23
CA ILE A 7 18.38 -28.20 12.38
C ILE A 7 18.97 -29.04 13.51
N LYS A 8 19.41 -28.39 14.59
CA LYS A 8 19.93 -29.07 15.80
C LYS A 8 18.83 -29.18 16.84
N TYR A 9 18.62 -30.38 17.36
CA TYR A 9 17.71 -30.64 18.47
C TYR A 9 18.45 -30.66 19.80
N PRO A 10 17.88 -30.09 20.88
CA PRO A 10 18.36 -30.38 22.22
C PRO A 10 18.06 -31.85 22.56
N LEU A 11 18.98 -32.47 23.29
CA LEU A 11 18.84 -33.85 23.78
C LEU A 11 18.56 -33.82 25.27
N ASP A 12 17.71 -34.72 25.73
CA ASP A 12 17.47 -34.93 27.17
C ASP A 12 18.62 -35.71 27.82
N GLU A 13 18.44 -36.08 29.09
CA GLU A 13 19.45 -36.85 29.85
C GLU A 13 19.70 -38.26 29.31
N ASN A 14 18.77 -38.82 28.53
CA ASN A 14 18.88 -40.13 27.90
C ASN A 14 19.43 -40.04 26.47
N GLY A 15 19.66 -38.83 25.96
CA GLY A 15 20.08 -38.59 24.58
C GLY A 15 18.93 -38.53 23.57
N ASP A 16 17.68 -38.50 24.05
CA ASP A 16 16.51 -38.43 23.19
C ASP A 16 16.21 -36.97 22.80
N PRO A 17 15.89 -36.70 21.52
CA PRO A 17 15.57 -35.35 21.07
C PRO A 17 14.24 -34.89 21.65
N TYR A 18 14.19 -33.64 22.13
CA TYR A 18 12.95 -33.03 22.62
C TYR A 18 12.75 -31.61 22.06
N PHE A 19 11.52 -31.11 22.17
CA PHE A 19 11.20 -29.72 21.85
C PHE A 19 11.28 -28.88 23.12
N ALA A 20 12.26 -27.97 23.19
CA ALA A 20 12.34 -27.03 24.29
C ALA A 20 11.16 -26.04 24.23
N ALA A 21 10.23 -26.17 25.17
CA ALA A 21 9.23 -25.14 25.43
C ALA A 21 9.84 -24.05 26.31
N THR A 22 9.67 -22.78 25.94
CA THR A 22 10.14 -21.64 26.74
C THR A 22 9.04 -20.59 26.85
N HIS A 23 9.08 -19.79 27.91
CA HIS A 23 8.20 -18.63 28.03
C HIS A 23 8.62 -17.55 27.02
N ALA A 24 7.68 -16.79 26.46
CA ALA A 24 7.99 -15.78 25.44
C ALA A 24 9.02 -14.74 25.92
N GLU A 25 8.98 -14.38 27.21
CA GLU A 25 9.92 -13.45 27.84
C GLU A 25 11.34 -14.01 28.00
N ALA A 26 11.51 -15.34 27.89
CA ALA A 26 12.81 -16.01 27.98
C ALA A 26 13.48 -16.19 26.61
N ILE A 27 12.86 -15.73 25.51
CA ILE A 27 13.48 -15.72 24.19
C ILE A 27 14.48 -14.57 24.13
N SER A 28 15.74 -14.86 23.81
CA SER A 28 16.76 -13.82 23.64
C SER A 28 16.60 -13.12 22.29
N LYS A 29 16.63 -11.78 22.29
CA LYS A 29 16.54 -10.92 21.09
C LYS A 29 15.30 -11.19 20.22
N PRO A 30 14.09 -11.26 20.79
CA PRO A 30 12.87 -11.56 20.04
C PRO A 30 12.63 -10.53 18.92
N GLU A 31 13.13 -9.30 19.05
CA GLU A 31 13.10 -8.26 18.02
C GLU A 31 13.75 -8.69 16.68
N LYS A 32 14.78 -9.55 16.71
CA LYS A 32 15.38 -10.08 15.47
C LYS A 32 14.43 -11.02 14.73
N LEU A 33 13.66 -11.82 15.47
CA LEU A 33 12.63 -12.67 14.90
C LEU A 33 11.54 -11.79 14.29
N PHE A 34 11.04 -10.80 15.03
CA PHE A 34 10.00 -9.89 14.54
C PHE A 34 10.43 -9.08 13.30
N ASN A 35 11.68 -8.61 13.25
CA ASN A 35 12.21 -7.90 12.08
C ASN A 35 12.30 -8.78 10.83
N SER A 36 12.36 -10.11 10.97
CA SER A 36 12.30 -11.03 9.82
C SER A 36 10.87 -11.37 9.38
N LEU A 37 9.88 -11.10 10.22
CA LEU A 37 8.46 -11.41 9.98
C LEU A 37 7.66 -10.22 9.43
N ILE A 38 8.25 -9.02 9.46
CA ILE A 38 7.65 -7.79 8.99
C ILE A 38 8.57 -7.19 7.93
N ASP A 39 8.15 -7.22 6.66
CA ASP A 39 8.78 -6.42 5.62
C ASP A 39 8.06 -5.07 5.54
N TYR A 40 8.68 -4.03 6.10
CA TYR A 40 8.21 -2.66 5.97
C TYR A 40 8.75 -2.05 4.67
N GLY A 41 8.07 -2.33 3.56
CA GLY A 41 8.33 -1.65 2.30
C GLY A 41 8.20 -0.14 2.46
N GLY A 42 9.27 0.59 2.13
CA GLY A 42 9.24 2.04 2.07
C GLY A 42 8.23 2.56 1.04
N TRP A 43 7.89 3.84 1.12
CA TRP A 43 7.02 4.47 0.12
C TRP A 43 7.71 4.53 -1.24
N ILE A 44 7.10 3.89 -2.23
CA ILE A 44 7.51 3.99 -3.64
C ILE A 44 6.76 5.15 -4.26
N LYS A 45 7.47 6.25 -4.55
CA LYS A 45 6.91 7.42 -5.22
C LYS A 45 6.72 7.12 -6.71
N PHE A 46 5.63 7.60 -7.29
CA PHE A 46 5.40 7.51 -8.73
C PHE A 46 4.97 8.85 -9.31
N THR A 47 5.28 9.04 -10.58
CA THR A 47 4.78 10.17 -11.38
C THR A 47 3.57 9.67 -12.17
N PRO A 48 2.41 10.35 -12.07
CA PRO A 48 1.24 9.98 -12.85
C PRO A 48 1.51 10.14 -14.34
N ILE A 49 0.89 9.29 -15.15
CA ILE A 49 0.92 9.37 -16.62
C ILE A 49 0.15 10.61 -17.08
N ASN A 50 -0.99 10.91 -16.43
CA ASN A 50 -1.83 12.06 -16.73
C ASN A 50 -2.19 12.83 -15.46
N GLY A 51 -2.43 14.14 -15.61
CA GLY A 51 -2.65 15.07 -14.50
C GLY A 51 -1.34 15.64 -13.94
N LYS A 52 -1.46 16.49 -12.91
CA LYS A 52 -0.33 17.14 -12.25
C LYS A 52 -0.16 16.59 -10.83
N ALA A 53 0.99 15.99 -10.57
CA ALA A 53 1.31 15.38 -9.28
C ALA A 53 1.52 16.41 -8.17
N ASN A 54 1.16 15.99 -6.96
CA ASN A 54 1.63 16.53 -5.69
C ASN A 54 1.36 18.02 -5.52
N THR A 55 0.15 18.48 -5.88
CA THR A 55 -0.18 19.91 -5.86
C THR A 55 -0.75 20.40 -4.55
N GLU A 56 -1.49 19.55 -3.84
CA GLU A 56 -2.25 19.98 -2.67
C GLU A 56 -1.50 19.76 -1.35
N PHE A 57 -1.79 20.64 -0.40
CA PHE A 57 -1.27 20.60 0.96
C PHE A 57 0.27 20.65 1.02
N LYS A 58 0.89 21.40 0.10
CA LYS A 58 2.35 21.54 -0.01
C LYS A 58 2.90 22.81 0.62
N ALA A 59 2.06 23.64 1.24
CA ALA A 59 2.58 24.78 1.97
C ALA A 59 3.39 24.33 3.19
N SER A 60 4.25 25.23 3.69
CA SER A 60 5.05 24.96 4.87
C SER A 60 4.16 24.57 6.05
N GLY A 61 4.43 23.41 6.66
CA GLY A 61 3.67 22.87 7.79
C GLY A 61 2.46 21.99 7.44
N GLU A 62 1.99 21.97 6.19
CA GLU A 62 0.82 21.16 5.79
C GLU A 62 1.17 19.67 5.55
N ASN A 63 2.43 19.38 5.19
CA ASN A 63 2.97 18.04 5.06
C ASN A 63 2.13 17.08 4.17
N GLY A 64 1.53 17.61 3.11
CA GLY A 64 0.76 16.83 2.15
C GLY A 64 1.60 15.72 1.53
N PHE A 65 1.03 14.52 1.40
CA PHE A 65 1.78 13.38 0.86
C PHE A 65 1.95 13.47 -0.67
N ASN A 66 2.91 12.70 -1.18
CA ASN A 66 3.12 12.54 -2.62
C ASN A 66 2.36 11.32 -3.14
N CYS A 67 2.07 11.31 -4.44
CA CYS A 67 1.66 10.12 -5.17
C CYS A 67 2.68 9.01 -4.92
N SER A 68 2.24 8.00 -4.18
CA SER A 68 3.10 6.89 -3.76
C SER A 68 2.26 5.68 -3.40
N TYR A 69 2.90 4.52 -3.38
CA TYR A 69 2.29 3.30 -2.87
C TYR A 69 3.29 2.55 -1.99
N ARG A 70 2.80 1.63 -1.18
CA ARG A 70 3.63 0.73 -0.38
C ARG A 70 2.92 -0.61 -0.15
N VAL A 71 3.73 -1.61 0.16
CA VAL A 71 3.28 -2.90 0.68
C VAL A 71 4.02 -3.13 1.99
N ILE A 72 3.26 -3.48 3.03
CA ILE A 72 3.81 -4.01 4.27
C ILE A 72 3.38 -5.46 4.33
N GLU A 73 4.36 -6.36 4.43
CA GLU A 73 4.10 -7.79 4.53
C GLU A 73 4.27 -8.22 5.98
N ILE A 74 3.26 -8.92 6.52
CA ILE A 74 3.27 -9.49 7.86
C ILE A 74 2.76 -10.92 7.71
N PHE A 75 3.67 -11.90 7.81
CA PHE A 75 3.37 -13.30 7.45
C PHE A 75 2.80 -13.41 6.02
N ASP A 76 1.64 -14.04 5.83
CA ASP A 76 0.94 -14.21 4.54
C ASP A 76 -0.05 -13.08 4.22
N ILE A 77 -0.01 -12.00 5.02
CA ILE A 77 -0.89 -10.84 4.90
C ILE A 77 -0.11 -9.67 4.30
N LYS A 78 -0.67 -9.08 3.25
CA LYS A 78 -0.17 -7.86 2.62
C LYS A 78 -1.09 -6.69 2.94
N ILE A 79 -0.55 -5.71 3.66
CA ILE A 79 -1.20 -4.41 3.88
C ILE A 79 -0.69 -3.46 2.80
N LYS A 80 -1.55 -3.13 1.85
CA LYS A 80 -1.20 -2.32 0.69
C LYS A 80 -1.81 -0.94 0.84
N THR A 81 -1.05 0.10 0.49
CA THR A 81 -1.54 1.48 0.54
C THR A 81 -1.21 2.19 -0.77
N VAL A 82 -2.16 3.00 -1.26
CA VAL A 82 -1.96 3.96 -2.35
C VAL A 82 -2.34 5.35 -1.87
N GLN A 83 -1.46 6.32 -2.13
CA GLN A 83 -1.64 7.73 -1.87
C GLN A 83 -1.71 8.49 -3.20
N LEU A 84 -2.70 9.38 -3.30
CA LEU A 84 -2.97 10.19 -4.49
C LEU A 84 -3.11 11.65 -4.11
N ASN A 85 -2.33 12.50 -4.76
CA ASN A 85 -2.37 13.95 -4.64
C ASN A 85 -2.20 14.51 -6.05
N LEU A 86 -3.31 14.89 -6.69
CA LEU A 86 -3.34 15.20 -8.12
C LEU A 86 -4.29 16.36 -8.40
N SER A 87 -3.89 17.26 -9.29
CA SER A 87 -4.78 18.23 -9.96
C SER A 87 -4.71 18.04 -11.49
N LYS A 88 -5.42 18.89 -12.25
CA LYS A 88 -5.54 18.76 -13.72
C LYS A 88 -6.02 17.39 -14.17
N ILE A 89 -6.94 16.80 -13.41
CA ILE A 89 -7.53 15.51 -13.76
C ILE A 89 -8.69 15.69 -14.75
N THR A 90 -8.94 14.66 -15.56
CA THR A 90 -10.11 14.60 -16.45
C THR A 90 -10.95 13.36 -16.13
N ASN A 91 -12.19 13.34 -16.59
CA ASN A 91 -13.09 12.21 -16.36
C ASN A 91 -12.59 10.95 -17.10
N ASN A 92 -12.64 9.78 -16.45
CA ASN A 92 -12.12 8.50 -16.95
C ASN A 92 -10.61 8.47 -17.23
N MET A 93 -9.84 9.36 -16.57
CA MET A 93 -8.41 9.46 -16.78
C MET A 93 -7.66 8.26 -16.19
N LEU A 94 -6.69 7.74 -16.96
CA LEU A 94 -5.65 6.84 -16.44
C LEU A 94 -4.64 7.66 -15.63
N ILE A 95 -4.57 7.42 -14.33
CA ILE A 95 -3.59 8.07 -13.44
C ILE A 95 -2.23 7.42 -13.62
N HIS A 96 -2.14 6.10 -13.47
CA HIS A 96 -0.88 5.36 -13.53
C HIS A 96 -1.14 3.86 -13.77
N ASN A 97 -0.08 3.13 -14.11
CA ASN A 97 -0.06 1.67 -14.06
C ASN A 97 0.83 1.24 -12.91
N LEU A 98 0.24 0.76 -11.82
CA LEU A 98 0.97 0.09 -10.75
C LEU A 98 1.48 -1.28 -11.24
N PRO A 99 2.40 -1.94 -10.52
CA PRO A 99 2.82 -3.29 -10.87
C PRO A 99 1.62 -4.23 -11.07
N GLU A 100 1.70 -5.11 -12.06
CA GLU A 100 0.65 -6.11 -12.28
C GLU A 100 0.52 -7.01 -11.03
N GLY A 101 -0.71 -7.34 -10.66
CA GLY A 101 -1.01 -8.07 -9.42
C GLY A 101 -0.82 -7.23 -8.14
N PHE A 102 -0.55 -5.91 -8.25
CA PHE A 102 -0.43 -5.07 -7.06
C PHE A 102 -1.73 -5.05 -6.24
N ALA A 103 -2.90 -5.06 -6.88
CA ALA A 103 -4.14 -5.46 -6.21
C ALA A 103 -4.58 -6.81 -6.76
N LYS A 104 -4.88 -7.78 -5.90
CA LYS A 104 -5.40 -9.08 -6.32
C LYS A 104 -6.81 -8.93 -6.89
N GLU A 105 -7.65 -8.19 -6.17
CA GLU A 105 -9.03 -7.90 -6.54
C GLU A 105 -9.21 -6.46 -6.98
N SER A 106 -10.23 -6.22 -7.81
CA SER A 106 -10.64 -4.86 -8.18
C SER A 106 -10.98 -4.03 -6.95
N GLN A 107 -10.27 -2.92 -6.77
CA GLN A 107 -10.54 -1.96 -5.71
C GLN A 107 -11.22 -0.70 -6.27
N SER A 108 -12.13 -0.10 -5.50
CA SER A 108 -12.73 1.18 -5.85
C SER A 108 -13.11 1.97 -4.59
N TRP A 109 -12.78 3.25 -4.58
CA TRP A 109 -12.97 4.12 -3.42
C TRP A 109 -13.43 5.51 -3.84
N LEU A 110 -14.20 6.16 -2.96
CA LEU A 110 -14.48 7.58 -3.07
C LEU A 110 -13.25 8.38 -2.60
N ILE A 111 -12.87 9.41 -3.36
CA ILE A 111 -11.75 10.30 -3.06
C ILE A 111 -12.20 11.73 -2.83
N ARG A 112 -11.63 12.36 -1.80
CA ARG A 112 -11.82 13.77 -1.53
C ARG A 112 -11.37 14.59 -2.73
N THR A 113 -12.19 15.59 -3.02
CA THR A 113 -11.95 16.62 -4.04
C THR A 113 -11.89 18.00 -3.38
N ALA A 114 -11.75 19.06 -4.18
CA ALA A 114 -11.89 20.43 -3.68
C ALA A 114 -13.25 20.63 -2.99
N GLY A 115 -13.34 21.53 -2.01
CA GLY A 115 -14.56 21.70 -1.19
C GLY A 115 -15.82 22.13 -1.95
N THR A 116 -15.68 22.57 -3.20
CA THR A 116 -16.77 22.94 -4.10
C THR A 116 -17.18 21.81 -5.06
N ARG A 117 -16.66 20.59 -4.86
CA ARG A 117 -16.86 19.43 -5.73
C ARG A 117 -17.43 18.26 -4.95
N ASN A 118 -18.17 17.40 -5.64
CA ASN A 118 -18.50 16.08 -5.10
C ASN A 118 -17.26 15.18 -5.09
N PRO A 119 -17.20 14.17 -4.20
CA PRO A 119 -16.15 13.16 -4.23
C PRO A 119 -16.07 12.48 -5.61
N ALA A 120 -14.84 12.27 -6.08
CA ALA A 120 -14.58 11.47 -7.28
C ALA A 120 -14.46 9.98 -6.90
N THR A 121 -14.46 9.09 -7.88
CA THR A 121 -14.19 7.66 -7.67
C THR A 121 -12.83 7.29 -8.26
N VAL A 122 -11.99 6.63 -7.48
CA VAL A 122 -10.74 6.03 -7.94
C VAL A 122 -10.89 4.52 -7.97
N SER A 123 -10.43 3.88 -9.04
CA SER A 123 -10.45 2.43 -9.19
C SER A 123 -9.07 1.90 -9.54
N LEU A 124 -8.68 0.81 -8.89
CA LEU A 124 -7.47 0.04 -9.18
C LEU A 124 -7.88 -1.36 -9.63
N ARG A 125 -7.40 -1.79 -10.80
CA ARG A 125 -7.67 -3.11 -11.38
C ARG A 125 -6.48 -4.05 -11.18
N PRO A 126 -6.68 -5.38 -11.23
CA PRO A 126 -5.59 -6.35 -11.03
C PRO A 126 -4.44 -6.24 -12.03
N ASN A 127 -4.71 -5.75 -13.24
CA ASN A 127 -3.67 -5.42 -14.24
C ASN A 127 -2.90 -4.12 -13.94
N GLY A 128 -2.98 -3.60 -12.71
CA GLY A 128 -2.28 -2.41 -12.26
C GLY A 128 -2.90 -1.07 -12.68
N ARG A 129 -3.96 -1.08 -13.51
CA ARG A 129 -4.57 0.16 -14.00
C ARG A 129 -5.26 0.93 -12.89
N LEU A 130 -4.76 2.13 -12.61
CA LEU A 130 -5.31 3.08 -11.67
C LEU A 130 -6.00 4.24 -12.40
N THR A 131 -7.30 4.39 -12.20
CA THR A 131 -8.13 5.38 -12.93
C THR A 131 -8.94 6.25 -11.99
N VAL A 132 -9.35 7.44 -12.46
CA VAL A 132 -10.31 8.31 -11.77
C VAL A 132 -11.52 8.62 -12.63
N VAL A 133 -12.69 8.68 -12.00
CA VAL A 133 -13.97 9.10 -12.57
C VAL A 133 -14.48 10.29 -11.77
N ILE A 134 -14.76 11.39 -12.48
CA ILE A 134 -15.35 12.59 -11.88
C ILE A 134 -16.87 12.39 -11.81
N GLN A 135 -17.47 12.83 -10.71
CA GLN A 135 -18.91 12.74 -10.52
C GLN A 135 -19.66 13.51 -11.60
N ALA A 136 -20.75 12.94 -12.10
CA ALA A 136 -21.44 13.43 -13.30
C ALA A 136 -21.75 14.94 -13.27
N ASP A 137 -22.22 15.43 -12.11
CA ASP A 137 -22.63 16.81 -11.92
C ASP A 137 -21.46 17.81 -12.00
N ASP A 138 -20.23 17.38 -11.72
CA ASP A 138 -19.02 18.23 -11.74
C ASP A 138 -18.22 18.15 -13.05
N ARG A 139 -18.62 17.31 -14.03
CA ARG A 139 -17.78 17.03 -15.21
C ARG A 139 -17.60 18.22 -16.14
N ASN A 140 -18.65 19.03 -16.29
CA ASN A 140 -18.67 20.12 -17.27
C ASN A 140 -17.97 21.38 -16.78
N ASP A 141 -17.81 21.52 -15.47
CA ASP A 141 -17.27 22.71 -14.84
C ASP A 141 -16.01 22.43 -14.02
N TRP A 142 -15.49 21.19 -14.05
CA TRP A 142 -14.20 20.81 -13.48
C TRP A 142 -13.07 21.69 -14.01
N LYS A 143 -12.25 22.25 -13.10
CA LYS A 143 -11.18 23.20 -13.40
C LYS A 143 -9.82 22.54 -13.25
N ASP A 144 -8.81 23.09 -13.91
CA ASP A 144 -7.41 22.68 -13.76
C ASP A 144 -6.89 22.74 -12.30
N THR A 145 -7.48 23.63 -11.50
CA THR A 145 -7.16 23.81 -10.08
C THR A 145 -7.93 22.86 -9.16
N ASP A 146 -8.95 22.17 -9.67
CA ASP A 146 -9.62 21.12 -8.90
C ASP A 146 -8.70 19.91 -8.78
N TYR A 147 -8.83 19.22 -7.65
CA TYR A 147 -7.89 18.19 -7.23
C TYR A 147 -8.58 16.95 -6.69
N ILE A 148 -7.80 15.88 -6.54
CA ILE A 148 -8.09 14.73 -5.69
C ILE A 148 -6.96 14.54 -4.68
N TYR A 149 -7.32 14.20 -3.45
CA TYR A 149 -6.36 13.96 -2.37
C TYR A 149 -6.86 12.84 -1.45
N GLY A 150 -6.14 11.72 -1.37
CA GLY A 150 -6.58 10.58 -0.56
C GLY A 150 -5.53 9.48 -0.38
N SER A 151 -5.69 8.70 0.69
CA SER A 151 -4.88 7.53 1.01
C SER A 151 -5.80 6.35 1.27
N TYR A 152 -5.58 5.23 0.58
CA TYR A 152 -6.38 4.02 0.71
C TYR A 152 -5.50 2.87 1.10
N THR A 153 -5.88 2.21 2.19
CA THR A 153 -5.23 1.00 2.67
C THR A 153 -6.21 -0.15 2.59
N TRP A 154 -5.74 -1.29 2.09
CA TRP A 154 -6.50 -2.53 2.11
C TRP A 154 -5.57 -3.69 2.48
N ILE A 155 -6.19 -4.81 2.80
CA ILE A 155 -5.52 -6.02 3.27
C ILE A 155 -5.83 -7.12 2.27
N GLU A 156 -4.79 -7.84 1.86
CA GLU A 156 -4.88 -9.02 1.02
C GLU A 156 -4.18 -10.20 1.70
N LYS A 157 -4.69 -11.41 1.48
CA LYS A 157 -4.08 -12.65 1.92
C LYS A 157 -3.59 -13.41 0.69
N GLU A 158 -2.35 -13.90 0.71
CA GLU A 158 -1.78 -14.59 -0.47
C GLU A 158 -2.48 -15.92 -0.76
N ASN A 159 -2.96 -16.61 0.27
CA ASN A 159 -3.42 -18.01 0.21
C ASN A 159 -4.95 -18.21 0.12
N GLU A 160 -5.73 -17.17 -0.12
CA GLU A 160 -7.19 -17.21 -0.35
C GLU A 160 -7.53 -16.38 -1.58
#